data_AF-A0A1V4XAC2-F1
#
_entry.id   AF-A0A1V4XAC2-F1
#
_cell.length_a   1.000
_cell.length_b   1.000
_cell.length_c   1.000
_cell.angle_alpha   90.00
_cell.angle_beta   90.00
_cell.angle_gamma   90.00
#
_symmetry.space_group_name_H-M   'P 1'
#
loop_
_entity.id
_entity.type
_entity.pdbx_description
1 polymer ?
#
loop_
_entity_poly.entity_id
_entity_poly.type
_entity_poly.pdbx_seq_one_letter_code
_entity_poly.pdbx_strand_id
1 'polypeptide(L)'
;MPVNIALGYFVNLLGDIVGGSVPPDSDKSTLGSREDLVAIVVAENEGRNPWKQSYAVEHGFKATDSVVTGFGAYMGTNNTDHNSIKGKDLLNTFAVGMAGASCGITSCFTRQDKPSSWQNGVKFVFLLVGPEHADTMYRDFPKKLDVQKYLVKKTVLPYSGYSPGQCIVPKDFGPYDENTMFPRFTQPEQIHIVVTGGSGKQSQIWIPFLTDARPVSVIMEK
;
A
#
# COMPACT_ATOMS: atom_id res chain seq x y z
N MET A 1 -17.54 13.80 3.10
CA MET A 1 -17.64 12.96 1.88
C MET A 1 -17.73 13.78 0.59
N PRO A 2 -18.58 14.81 0.45
CA PRO A 2 -18.69 15.56 -0.82
C PRO A 2 -17.39 16.26 -1.25
N VAL A 3 -16.66 16.85 -0.30
CA VAL A 3 -15.39 17.57 -0.56
C VAL A 3 -14.28 16.64 -1.07
N ASN A 4 -14.15 15.44 -0.50
CA ASN A 4 -13.12 14.48 -0.92
C ASN A 4 -13.36 14.00 -2.37
N ILE A 5 -14.62 13.83 -2.76
CA ILE A 5 -14.98 13.44 -4.14
C ILE A 5 -14.66 14.58 -5.11
N ALA A 6 -14.98 15.83 -4.78
CA ALA A 6 -14.62 16.97 -5.62
C ALA A 6 -13.10 17.12 -5.78
N LEU A 7 -12.33 16.96 -4.69
CA LEU A 7 -10.87 16.98 -4.74
C LEU A 7 -10.32 15.82 -5.58
N GLY A 8 -10.85 14.62 -5.40
CA GLY A 8 -10.46 13.46 -6.18
C GLY A 8 -10.71 13.63 -7.68
N TYR A 9 -11.87 14.21 -8.03
CA TYR A 9 -12.20 14.51 -9.43
C TYR A 9 -11.24 15.54 -10.02
N PHE A 10 -10.90 16.60 -9.27
CA PHE A 10 -9.92 17.59 -9.70
C PHE A 10 -8.54 16.96 -9.96
N VAL A 11 -8.07 16.12 -9.04
CA VAL A 11 -6.78 15.42 -9.19
C VAL A 11 -6.78 14.53 -10.43
N ASN A 12 -7.89 13.82 -10.69
CA ASN A 12 -7.99 12.95 -11.85
C ASN A 12 -8.01 13.75 -13.17
N LEU A 13 -8.73 14.87 -13.21
CA LEU A 13 -8.76 15.75 -14.38
C LEU A 13 -7.36 16.29 -14.74
N LEU A 14 -6.50 16.54 -13.76
CA LEU A 14 -5.10 16.87 -14.03
C LEU A 14 -4.36 15.71 -14.72
N GLY A 15 -4.60 14.48 -14.27
CA GLY A 15 -4.07 13.27 -14.92
C GLY A 15 -4.53 13.13 -16.37
N ASP A 16 -5.83 13.34 -16.63
CA ASP A 16 -6.40 13.19 -17.97
C ASP A 16 -5.92 14.30 -18.92
N ILE A 17 -6.05 15.57 -18.51
CA ILE A 17 -5.82 16.74 -19.38
C ILE A 17 -4.34 17.06 -19.51
N VAL A 18 -3.56 16.95 -18.44
CA VAL A 18 -2.12 17.29 -18.45
C VAL A 18 -1.27 16.03 -18.66
N GLY A 19 -1.65 14.91 -18.05
CA GLY A 19 -0.92 13.65 -18.12
C GLY A 19 -1.20 12.84 -19.40
N GLY A 20 -2.27 13.15 -20.13
CA GLY A 20 -2.58 12.52 -21.43
C GLY A 20 -3.21 11.14 -21.33
N SER A 21 -3.86 10.80 -20.21
CA SER A 21 -4.63 9.56 -20.04
C SER A 21 -5.96 9.61 -20.84
N VAL A 22 -5.87 9.73 -22.17
CA VAL A 22 -7.04 9.85 -23.05
C VAL A 22 -7.05 8.76 -24.14
N PRO A 23 -8.19 8.12 -24.43
CA PRO A 23 -8.30 7.26 -25.60
C PRO A 23 -8.03 8.04 -26.91
N PRO A 24 -7.38 7.46 -27.94
CA PRO A 24 -6.95 6.05 -28.09
C PRO A 24 -5.54 5.76 -27.55
N ASP A 25 -4.88 6.74 -26.92
CA ASP A 25 -3.57 6.53 -26.31
C ASP A 25 -3.68 5.53 -25.16
N SER A 26 -2.55 4.96 -24.76
CA SER A 26 -2.55 3.84 -23.81
C SER A 26 -2.98 4.31 -22.42
N ASP A 27 -4.28 4.27 -22.18
CA ASP A 27 -4.86 4.37 -20.85
C ASP A 27 -4.78 3.02 -20.14
N LYS A 28 -4.35 3.01 -18.88
CA LYS A 28 -4.20 1.80 -18.07
C LYS A 28 -5.45 1.49 -17.24
N SER A 29 -6.48 2.32 -17.33
CA SER A 29 -7.83 2.09 -16.79
C SER A 29 -8.84 1.46 -17.77
N THR A 30 -8.39 0.57 -18.66
CA THR A 30 -9.22 0.05 -19.77
C THR A 30 -10.52 -0.65 -19.36
N LEU A 31 -10.58 -1.22 -18.15
CA LEU A 31 -11.79 -1.87 -17.63
C LEU A 31 -12.68 -0.92 -16.80
N GLY A 32 -12.20 0.29 -16.54
CA GLY A 32 -12.86 1.30 -15.74
C GLY A 32 -12.97 0.94 -14.24
N SER A 33 -12.82 1.95 -13.40
CA SER A 33 -13.10 1.90 -11.98
C SER A 33 -13.60 3.27 -11.50
N ARG A 34 -14.14 3.35 -10.28
CA ARG A 34 -14.55 4.68 -9.75
C ARG A 34 -13.36 5.58 -9.50
N GLU A 35 -12.22 4.96 -9.23
CA GLU A 35 -10.95 5.61 -8.96
C GLU A 35 -10.34 6.24 -10.22
N ASP A 36 -10.70 5.72 -11.40
CA ASP A 36 -10.32 6.31 -12.70
C ASP A 36 -11.12 7.58 -13.04
N LEU A 37 -12.10 7.94 -12.21
CA LEU A 37 -12.87 9.19 -12.33
C LEU A 37 -12.57 10.16 -11.20
N VAL A 38 -12.23 9.63 -10.02
CA VAL A 38 -12.08 10.38 -8.78
C VAL A 38 -10.97 9.75 -7.97
N ALA A 39 -9.83 10.45 -7.82
CA ALA A 39 -8.76 10.00 -6.95
C ALA A 39 -9.26 9.80 -5.51
N ILE A 40 -8.74 8.78 -4.83
CA ILE A 40 -9.12 8.53 -3.43
C ILE A 40 -8.40 9.50 -2.52
N VAL A 41 -9.20 10.34 -1.85
CA VAL A 41 -8.73 11.27 -0.82
C VAL A 41 -9.28 10.86 0.53
N VAL A 42 -8.39 10.51 1.46
CA VAL A 42 -8.71 10.16 2.84
C VAL A 42 -7.95 11.05 3.81
N ALA A 43 -8.55 11.33 4.95
CA ALA A 43 -7.88 12.02 6.05
C ALA A 43 -7.44 11.00 7.11
N GLU A 44 -6.28 11.21 7.72
CA GLU A 44 -5.86 10.40 8.86
C GLU A 44 -6.84 10.58 10.03
N ASN A 45 -7.11 9.50 10.75
CA ASN A 45 -7.86 9.53 12.00
C ASN A 45 -6.90 9.46 13.18
N GLU A 46 -6.17 10.54 13.41
CA GLU A 46 -5.15 10.63 14.46
C GLU A 46 -5.73 10.38 15.86
N GLY A 47 -6.95 10.87 16.13
CA GLY A 47 -7.61 10.68 17.43
C GLY A 47 -7.89 9.22 17.76
N ARG A 48 -8.15 8.40 16.75
CA ARG A 48 -8.38 6.95 16.88
C ARG A 48 -7.17 6.10 16.51
N ASN A 49 -6.03 6.70 16.20
CA ASN A 49 -4.80 5.97 15.96
C ASN A 49 -4.24 5.48 17.31
N PRO A 50 -4.08 4.16 17.52
CA PRO A 50 -3.61 3.63 18.79
C PRO A 50 -2.10 3.85 19.00
N TRP A 51 -1.32 4.01 17.91
CA TRP A 51 0.12 4.31 17.98
C TRP A 51 0.43 5.80 18.24
N LYS A 52 -0.58 6.67 18.25
CA LYS A 52 -0.47 8.10 18.60
C LYS A 52 0.53 8.91 17.75
N GLN A 53 0.77 8.47 16.52
CA GLN A 53 1.60 9.18 15.55
C GLN A 53 0.94 9.16 14.17
N SER A 54 0.82 10.33 13.55
CA SER A 54 0.37 10.45 12.16
C SER A 54 1.46 10.01 11.19
N TYR A 55 1.05 9.62 9.99
CA TYR A 55 1.98 9.24 8.93
C TYR A 55 2.97 10.39 8.63
N ALA A 56 2.50 11.64 8.61
CA ALA A 56 3.36 12.80 8.42
C ALA A 56 4.45 12.91 9.51
N VAL A 57 4.09 12.78 10.79
CA VAL A 57 5.07 12.84 11.90
C VAL A 57 6.08 11.69 11.80
N GLU A 58 5.62 10.50 11.43
CA GLU A 58 6.51 9.34 11.21
C GLU A 58 7.53 9.57 10.08
N HIS A 59 7.23 10.47 9.15
CA HIS A 59 8.08 10.80 8.00
C HIS A 59 8.78 12.16 8.14
N GLY A 60 8.89 12.68 9.38
CA GLY A 60 9.76 13.81 9.71
C GLY A 60 9.09 15.19 9.68
N PHE A 61 7.78 15.26 9.46
CA PHE A 61 7.02 16.51 9.57
C PHE A 61 6.66 16.83 11.02
N LYS A 62 6.34 18.09 11.31
CA LYS A 62 5.85 18.49 12.64
C LYS A 62 4.36 18.15 12.75
N ALA A 63 3.91 17.86 13.97
CA ALA A 63 2.49 17.62 14.26
C ALA A 63 1.58 18.84 13.95
N THR A 64 2.16 20.02 13.76
CA THR A 64 1.45 21.24 13.39
C THR A 64 1.41 21.49 11.88
N ASP A 65 2.16 20.71 11.09
CA ASP A 65 2.22 20.89 9.64
C ASP A 65 0.97 20.28 9.00
N SER A 66 0.39 20.99 8.03
CA SER A 66 -0.65 20.46 7.16
C SER A 66 0.01 19.76 5.99
N VAL A 67 -0.03 18.44 5.92
CA VAL A 67 0.72 17.65 4.94
C VAL A 67 -0.22 16.84 4.06
N VAL A 68 -0.02 16.91 2.75
CA VAL A 68 -0.66 16.02 1.78
C VAL A 68 0.39 15.04 1.28
N THR A 69 0.07 13.74 1.33
CA THR A 69 0.89 12.68 0.74
C THR A 69 0.15 12.05 -0.43
N GLY A 70 0.81 11.96 -1.59
CA GLY A 70 0.25 11.38 -2.82
C GLY A 70 1.20 10.38 -3.48
N PHE A 71 0.62 9.40 -4.17
CA PHE A 71 1.28 8.45 -5.05
C PHE A 71 0.27 7.90 -6.05
N GLY A 72 0.71 7.52 -7.25
CA GLY A 72 -0.13 6.75 -8.18
C GLY A 72 -0.25 5.30 -7.70
N ALA A 73 -1.44 4.72 -7.82
CA ALA A 73 -1.73 3.39 -7.32
C ALA A 73 -2.54 2.56 -8.32
N TYR A 74 -2.33 1.25 -8.28
CA TYR A 74 -3.32 0.32 -8.83
C TYR A 74 -4.58 0.30 -7.94
N MET A 75 -5.70 -0.15 -8.51
CA MET A 75 -6.96 -0.31 -7.78
C MET A 75 -6.72 -1.07 -6.46
N GLY A 76 -7.13 -0.45 -5.36
CA GLY A 76 -6.99 -1.03 -4.04
C GLY A 76 -7.88 -2.25 -3.86
N THR A 77 -7.48 -3.12 -2.94
CA THR A 77 -8.28 -4.27 -2.51
C THR A 77 -8.68 -4.14 -1.05
N ASN A 78 -9.85 -4.66 -0.69
CA ASN A 78 -10.33 -4.60 0.69
C ASN A 78 -9.73 -5.74 1.53
N ASN A 79 -9.45 -5.44 2.80
CA ASN A 79 -9.32 -6.44 3.86
C ASN A 79 -10.47 -6.24 4.86
N THR A 80 -11.49 -7.09 4.74
CA THR A 80 -12.74 -7.02 5.51
C THR A 80 -12.82 -8.17 6.52
N ASP A 81 -11.77 -8.35 7.32
CA ASP A 81 -11.68 -9.43 8.28
C ASP A 81 -12.45 -9.08 9.57
N HIS A 82 -13.70 -9.51 9.64
CA HIS A 82 -14.54 -9.29 10.82
C HIS A 82 -14.25 -10.28 11.96
N ASN A 83 -13.60 -11.41 11.64
CA ASN A 83 -13.50 -12.59 12.52
C ASN A 83 -12.23 -12.57 13.38
N SER A 84 -11.12 -12.06 12.86
CA SER A 84 -9.88 -11.99 13.61
C SER A 84 -10.04 -11.09 14.82
N ILE A 85 -9.82 -11.70 15.99
CA ILE A 85 -9.80 -11.01 17.28
C ILE A 85 -8.39 -10.77 17.77
N LYS A 86 -7.37 -11.48 17.27
CA LYS A 86 -5.94 -11.28 17.58
C LYS A 86 -5.26 -10.52 16.44
N GLY A 87 -4.31 -9.66 16.79
CA GLY A 87 -3.53 -8.89 15.82
C GLY A 87 -2.77 -9.79 14.86
N LYS A 88 -2.19 -10.90 15.35
CA LYS A 88 -1.48 -11.85 14.48
C LYS A 88 -2.38 -12.45 13.40
N ASP A 89 -3.61 -12.82 13.75
CA ASP A 89 -4.55 -13.47 12.85
C ASP A 89 -5.03 -12.47 11.78
N LEU A 90 -5.32 -11.23 12.20
CA LEU A 90 -5.65 -10.13 11.31
C LEU A 90 -4.48 -9.80 10.36
N LEU A 91 -3.24 -9.76 10.86
CA LEU A 91 -2.08 -9.49 10.01
C LEU A 91 -1.82 -10.60 8.98
N ASN A 92 -2.28 -11.84 9.24
CA ASN A 92 -2.19 -12.89 8.22
C ASN A 92 -3.12 -12.61 7.03
N THR A 93 -4.33 -12.07 7.26
CA THR A 93 -5.25 -11.73 6.17
C THR A 93 -4.76 -10.53 5.36
N PHE A 94 -4.21 -9.52 6.04
CA PHE A 94 -3.47 -8.44 5.36
C PHE A 94 -2.30 -8.97 4.53
N ALA A 95 -1.51 -9.89 5.06
CA ALA A 95 -0.37 -10.45 4.34
C ALA A 95 -0.78 -11.18 3.04
N VAL A 96 -1.90 -11.92 3.06
CA VAL A 96 -2.47 -12.57 1.87
C VAL A 96 -2.93 -11.52 0.85
N GLY A 97 -3.67 -10.50 1.28
CA GLY A 97 -4.12 -9.42 0.38
C GLY A 97 -2.94 -8.66 -0.25
N MET A 98 -1.91 -8.37 0.55
CA MET A 98 -0.66 -7.76 0.08
C MET A 98 0.10 -8.66 -0.89
N ALA A 99 0.04 -9.98 -0.73
CA ALA A 99 0.70 -10.91 -1.63
C ALA A 99 -0.02 -10.94 -3.00
N GLY A 100 -1.36 -10.96 -3.00
CA GLY A 100 -2.17 -11.04 -4.22
C GLY A 100 -2.38 -9.72 -4.97
N ALA A 101 -2.28 -8.57 -4.31
CA ALA A 101 -2.55 -7.27 -4.94
C ALA A 101 -1.59 -6.99 -6.12
N SER A 102 -2.15 -6.60 -7.27
CA SER A 102 -1.46 -6.48 -8.58
C SER A 102 -0.60 -7.68 -8.93
N CYS A 103 -1.16 -8.88 -8.79
CA CYS A 103 -0.53 -10.09 -9.30
C CYS A 103 -0.13 -9.93 -10.78
N GLY A 104 0.94 -10.62 -11.19
CA GLY A 104 1.47 -10.61 -12.55
C GLY A 104 2.55 -9.55 -12.83
N ILE A 105 2.51 -8.38 -12.16
CA ILE A 105 3.54 -7.33 -12.30
C ILE A 105 4.49 -7.24 -11.09
N THR A 106 4.16 -7.94 -10.01
CA THR A 106 4.92 -7.90 -8.77
C THR A 106 6.11 -8.83 -8.82
N SER A 107 7.17 -8.43 -8.12
CA SER A 107 8.44 -9.14 -8.06
C SER A 107 8.70 -9.65 -6.64
N CYS A 108 9.55 -10.66 -6.50
CA CYS A 108 10.06 -11.06 -5.19
C CYS A 108 11.25 -10.18 -4.79
N PHE A 109 11.54 -10.12 -3.50
CA PHE A 109 12.69 -9.43 -2.92
C PHE A 109 12.81 -7.94 -3.27
N THR A 110 11.69 -7.24 -3.48
CA THR A 110 11.75 -5.80 -3.78
C THR A 110 12.32 -5.02 -2.61
N ARG A 111 12.89 -3.85 -2.95
CA ARG A 111 13.67 -3.01 -2.05
C ARG A 111 13.46 -1.53 -2.34
N GLN A 112 13.26 -0.75 -1.28
CA GLN A 112 13.09 0.69 -1.36
C GLN A 112 14.38 1.41 -1.75
N ASP A 113 15.54 0.93 -1.28
CA ASP A 113 16.87 1.51 -1.54
C ASP A 113 17.45 1.18 -2.94
N LYS A 114 16.74 0.40 -3.75
CA LYS A 114 17.16 0.03 -5.11
C LYS A 114 16.39 0.84 -6.16
N PRO A 115 16.98 1.12 -7.34
CA PRO A 115 16.28 1.82 -8.41
C PRO A 115 15.06 1.03 -8.88
N SER A 116 14.08 1.74 -9.43
CA SER A 116 12.94 1.09 -10.08
C SER A 116 13.43 0.33 -11.31
N SER A 117 13.00 -0.92 -11.42
CA SER A 117 13.26 -1.80 -12.57
C SER A 117 12.07 -2.75 -12.73
N TRP A 118 12.05 -3.56 -13.78
CA TRP A 118 10.97 -4.54 -13.98
C TRP A 118 10.86 -5.52 -12.80
N GLN A 119 11.99 -5.86 -12.16
CA GLN A 119 12.08 -6.76 -11.00
C GLN A 119 12.06 -6.03 -9.65
N ASN A 120 11.87 -4.71 -9.66
CA ASN A 120 11.81 -3.87 -8.46
C ASN A 120 10.84 -2.70 -8.66
N GLY A 121 9.74 -2.94 -9.38
CA GLY A 121 8.80 -1.89 -9.80
C GLY A 121 7.81 -1.53 -8.70
N VAL A 122 7.17 -2.53 -8.09
CA VAL A 122 6.24 -2.31 -6.98
C VAL A 122 7.01 -2.27 -5.66
N LYS A 123 7.42 -1.06 -5.28
CA LYS A 123 8.41 -0.85 -4.21
C LYS A 123 7.83 -0.71 -2.81
N PHE A 124 6.57 -0.33 -2.67
CA PHE A 124 5.94 -0.15 -1.36
C PHE A 124 4.47 -0.58 -1.38
N VAL A 125 3.79 -0.44 -0.24
CA VAL A 125 2.37 -0.69 -0.07
C VAL A 125 1.83 0.24 1.01
N PHE A 126 0.64 0.79 0.78
CA PHE A 126 -0.14 1.53 1.76
C PHE A 126 -1.28 0.68 2.31
N LEU A 127 -1.32 0.56 3.63
CA LEU A 127 -2.41 -0.05 4.36
C LEU A 127 -3.24 1.09 4.95
N LEU A 128 -4.43 1.30 4.39
CA LEU A 128 -5.43 2.21 4.93
C LEU A 128 -6.25 1.42 5.95
N VAL A 129 -5.88 1.54 7.21
CA VAL A 129 -6.38 0.70 8.30
C VAL A 129 -7.50 1.41 9.04
N GLY A 130 -8.65 0.75 9.15
CA GLY A 130 -9.76 1.23 9.96
C GLY A 130 -9.41 1.17 11.46
N PRO A 131 -9.97 2.06 12.31
CA PRO A 131 -9.61 2.13 13.73
C PRO A 131 -9.70 0.81 14.49
N GLU A 132 -10.74 0.01 14.26
CA GLU A 132 -10.93 -1.27 14.96
C GLU A 132 -9.87 -2.32 14.59
N HIS A 133 -9.45 -2.34 13.32
CA HIS A 133 -8.32 -3.16 12.89
C HIS A 133 -7.02 -2.66 13.50
N ALA A 134 -6.80 -1.34 13.53
CA ALA A 134 -5.63 -0.73 14.17
C ALA A 134 -5.56 -1.10 15.67
N ASP A 135 -6.67 -0.99 16.40
CA ASP A 135 -6.76 -1.37 17.81
C ASP A 135 -6.45 -2.87 18.02
N THR A 136 -6.95 -3.72 17.13
CA THR A 136 -6.70 -5.17 17.14
C THR A 136 -5.21 -5.50 16.89
N MET A 137 -4.58 -4.82 15.92
CA MET A 137 -3.14 -4.96 15.65
C MET A 137 -2.31 -4.47 16.84
N TYR A 138 -2.62 -3.28 17.36
CA TYR A 138 -1.87 -2.64 18.43
C TYR A 138 -1.79 -3.49 19.71
N ARG A 139 -2.87 -4.19 20.04
CA ARG A 139 -2.92 -5.03 21.26
C ARG A 139 -1.85 -6.12 21.28
N ASP A 140 -1.52 -6.68 20.12
CA ASP A 140 -0.49 -7.71 20.00
C ASP A 140 0.86 -7.12 19.52
N PHE A 141 0.84 -5.96 18.85
CA PHE A 141 1.99 -5.27 18.29
C PHE A 141 1.99 -3.76 18.67
N PRO A 142 2.40 -3.40 19.90
CA PRO A 142 2.35 -2.02 20.37
C PRO A 142 3.26 -1.06 19.60
N LYS A 143 4.27 -1.58 18.89
CA LYS A 143 5.13 -0.80 17.99
C LYS A 143 4.72 -1.07 16.55
N LYS A 144 4.43 0.00 15.79
CA LYS A 144 4.09 -0.08 14.35
C LYS A 144 5.19 -0.79 13.55
N LEU A 145 6.46 -0.62 13.93
CA LEU A 145 7.60 -1.35 13.34
C LEU A 145 7.48 -2.86 13.43
N ASP A 146 6.90 -3.40 14.51
CA ASP A 146 6.75 -4.84 14.67
C ASP A 146 5.63 -5.38 13.76
N VAL A 147 4.59 -4.58 13.47
CA VAL A 147 3.59 -4.87 12.44
C VAL A 147 4.25 -4.95 11.06
N GLN A 148 5.05 -3.94 10.70
CA GLN A 148 5.75 -3.91 9.41
C GLN A 148 6.68 -5.12 9.24
N LYS A 149 7.51 -5.43 10.24
CA LYS A 149 8.38 -6.61 10.22
C LYS A 149 7.60 -7.91 10.09
N TYR A 150 6.47 -8.02 10.79
CA TYR A 150 5.61 -9.19 10.69
C TYR A 150 5.07 -9.38 9.27
N LEU A 151 4.57 -8.30 8.67
CA LEU A 151 4.03 -8.32 7.31
C LEU A 151 5.12 -8.60 6.26
N VAL A 152 6.31 -8.00 6.36
CA VAL A 152 7.46 -8.36 5.48
C VAL A 152 7.71 -9.86 5.50
N LYS A 153 7.69 -10.48 6.68
CA LYS A 153 7.90 -11.93 6.83
C LYS A 153 6.75 -12.78 6.27
N LYS A 154 5.51 -12.27 6.30
CA LYS A 154 4.30 -13.04 6.00
C LYS A 154 3.75 -12.81 4.60
N THR A 155 4.10 -11.71 3.96
CA THR A 155 3.72 -11.41 2.57
C THR A 155 4.65 -12.17 1.63
N VAL A 156 4.34 -13.45 1.45
CA VAL A 156 5.07 -14.40 0.61
C VAL A 156 4.15 -15.01 -0.45
N LEU A 157 4.72 -15.35 -1.60
CA LEU A 157 4.07 -16.15 -2.65
C LEU A 157 4.96 -17.36 -3.00
N PRO A 158 4.37 -18.50 -3.42
CA PRO A 158 5.17 -19.56 -4.02
C PRO A 158 5.83 -19.04 -5.31
N TYR A 159 6.97 -19.61 -5.70
CA TYR A 159 7.68 -19.19 -6.91
C TYR A 159 6.78 -19.24 -8.16
N SER A 160 5.92 -20.25 -8.27
CA SER A 160 4.89 -20.39 -9.30
C SER A 160 3.89 -19.23 -9.37
N GLY A 161 3.73 -18.45 -8.28
CA GLY A 161 2.86 -17.28 -8.23
C GLY A 161 3.42 -16.03 -8.91
N TYR A 162 4.70 -16.02 -9.29
CA TYR A 162 5.33 -14.90 -9.99
C TYR A 162 5.31 -15.10 -11.50
N SER A 163 5.03 -14.03 -12.23
CA SER A 163 5.12 -14.04 -13.70
C SER A 163 6.57 -14.29 -14.16
N PRO A 164 6.79 -14.97 -15.30
CA PRO A 164 8.14 -15.25 -15.79
C PRO A 164 9.04 -14.01 -15.82
N GLY A 165 10.21 -14.11 -15.20
CA GLY A 165 11.20 -13.02 -15.14
C GLY A 165 10.92 -11.93 -14.11
N GLN A 166 9.83 -11.99 -13.35
CA GLN A 166 9.54 -11.05 -12.27
C GLN A 166 10.28 -11.38 -10.98
N CYS A 167 10.37 -12.66 -10.61
CA CYS A 167 11.11 -13.09 -9.44
C CYS A 167 12.47 -13.63 -9.86
N ILE A 168 13.52 -12.84 -9.63
CA ILE A 168 14.91 -13.28 -9.85
C ILE A 168 15.49 -13.70 -8.50
N VAL A 169 15.59 -15.01 -8.32
CA VAL A 169 16.13 -15.60 -7.09
C VAL A 169 17.65 -15.40 -7.08
N PRO A 170 18.24 -14.88 -5.97
CA PRO A 170 19.69 -14.78 -5.84
C PRO A 170 20.39 -16.12 -6.04
N LYS A 171 21.54 -16.12 -6.71
CA LYS A 171 22.29 -17.35 -7.05
C LYS A 171 22.70 -18.17 -5.82
N ASP A 172 22.86 -17.48 -4.70
CA ASP A 172 23.27 -18.00 -3.39
C ASP A 172 22.09 -18.47 -2.52
N PHE A 173 20.83 -18.40 -3.01
CA PHE A 173 19.66 -18.89 -2.28
C PHE A 173 19.68 -20.43 -2.08
N GLY A 174 20.33 -21.15 -2.99
CA GLY A 174 20.31 -22.62 -3.02
C GLY A 174 19.16 -23.18 -3.87
N PRO A 175 18.93 -24.51 -3.81
CA PRO A 175 17.86 -25.15 -4.55
C PRO A 175 16.48 -24.62 -4.15
N TYR A 176 15.62 -24.35 -5.13
CA TYR A 176 14.23 -23.99 -4.94
C TYR A 176 13.37 -24.66 -6.01
N ASP A 177 12.08 -24.77 -5.73
CA ASP A 177 11.07 -25.33 -6.62
C ASP A 177 9.89 -24.35 -6.79
N GLU A 178 8.88 -24.78 -7.54
CA GLU A 178 7.68 -23.99 -7.81
C GLU A 178 6.84 -23.65 -6.56
N ASN A 179 7.02 -24.39 -5.46
CA ASN A 179 6.29 -24.22 -4.20
C ASN A 179 7.08 -23.42 -3.16
N THR A 180 8.34 -23.11 -3.45
CA THR A 180 9.21 -22.36 -2.56
C THR A 180 8.66 -20.95 -2.35
N MET A 181 8.45 -20.57 -1.08
CA MET A 181 7.83 -19.30 -0.71
C MET A 181 8.87 -18.18 -0.71
N PHE A 182 8.64 -17.16 -1.53
CA PHE A 182 9.49 -15.98 -1.61
C PHE A 182 8.77 -14.74 -1.08
N PRO A 183 9.46 -13.87 -0.32
CA PRO A 183 8.88 -12.61 0.14
C PRO A 183 8.77 -11.63 -1.00
N ARG A 184 7.70 -10.84 -0.99
CA ARG A 184 7.53 -9.72 -1.91
C ARG A 184 8.45 -8.56 -1.55
N PHE A 185 8.38 -8.10 -0.30
CA PHE A 185 9.16 -6.98 0.25
C PHE A 185 10.27 -7.51 1.16
N THR A 186 11.33 -6.73 1.36
CA THR A 186 12.45 -7.12 2.26
C THR A 186 12.73 -6.09 3.36
N GLN A 187 12.08 -4.93 3.31
CA GLN A 187 12.32 -3.80 4.20
C GLN A 187 11.00 -3.35 4.87
N PRO A 188 10.96 -3.17 6.20
CA PRO A 188 9.77 -2.68 6.90
C PRO A 188 9.27 -1.33 6.38
N GLU A 189 10.18 -0.46 5.91
CA GLU A 189 9.88 0.88 5.41
C GLU A 189 9.06 0.85 4.10
N GLN A 190 8.99 -0.29 3.42
CA GLN A 190 8.13 -0.50 2.25
C GLN A 190 6.65 -0.65 2.63
N ILE A 191 6.33 -0.82 3.91
CA ILE A 191 4.97 -1.03 4.41
C ILE A 191 4.51 0.23 5.14
N HIS A 192 3.70 1.04 4.48
CA HIS A 192 3.13 2.26 5.02
C HIS A 192 1.78 1.95 5.68
N ILE A 193 1.58 2.39 6.92
CA ILE A 193 0.35 2.12 7.70
C ILE A 193 -0.27 3.44 8.11
N VAL A 194 -1.46 3.71 7.59
CA VAL A 194 -2.23 4.93 7.86
C VAL A 194 -3.56 4.54 8.50
N VAL A 195 -3.83 5.07 9.69
CA VAL A 195 -5.13 4.85 10.34
C VAL A 195 -6.10 5.90 9.81
N THR A 196 -7.18 5.47 9.18
CA THR A 196 -8.16 6.37 8.54
C THR A 196 -9.57 5.81 8.65
N GLY A 197 -10.58 6.59 8.25
CA GLY A 197 -11.98 6.20 8.29
C GLY A 197 -12.59 6.27 9.69
N GLY A 198 -13.67 5.52 9.88
CA GLY A 198 -14.48 5.49 11.11
C GLY A 198 -14.77 4.07 11.56
N SER A 199 -15.78 3.89 12.42
CA SER A 199 -16.19 2.57 12.90
C SER A 199 -16.49 1.61 11.75
N GLY A 200 -16.11 0.34 11.92
CA GLY A 200 -16.18 -0.72 10.93
C GLY A 200 -14.84 -1.42 10.73
N LYS A 201 -14.87 -2.75 10.63
CA LYS A 201 -13.72 -3.60 10.27
C LYS A 201 -13.50 -3.65 8.75
N GLN A 202 -13.32 -2.46 8.17
CA GLN A 202 -13.13 -2.25 6.74
C GLN A 202 -11.79 -1.56 6.54
N SER A 203 -10.86 -2.21 5.85
CA SER A 203 -9.53 -1.65 5.56
C SER A 203 -9.17 -1.93 4.12
N GLN A 204 -8.19 -1.21 3.61
CA GLN A 204 -7.80 -1.31 2.21
C GLN A 204 -6.29 -1.43 2.07
N ILE A 205 -5.89 -2.14 1.02
CA ILE A 205 -4.51 -2.40 0.64
C ILE A 205 -4.30 -1.77 -0.72
N TRP A 206 -3.39 -0.80 -0.78
CA TRP A 206 -3.08 0.00 -1.95
C TRP A 206 -1.62 -0.17 -2.30
N ILE A 207 -1.34 -0.45 -3.56
CA ILE A 207 0.03 -0.65 -4.03
C ILE A 207 0.31 0.31 -5.17
N PRO A 208 1.54 0.85 -5.22
CA PRO A 208 1.88 1.88 -6.17
C PRO A 208 1.92 1.31 -7.58
N PHE A 209 1.71 2.21 -8.52
CA PHE A 209 2.07 1.95 -9.90
C PHE A 209 3.60 1.79 -10.01
N LEU A 210 4.08 0.97 -10.95
CA LEU A 210 5.50 0.56 -11.03
C LEU A 210 6.51 1.71 -11.27
N THR A 211 6.05 2.88 -11.73
CA THR A 211 6.89 4.08 -11.88
C THR A 211 6.91 4.96 -10.63
N ASP A 212 5.99 4.76 -9.69
CA ASP A 212 5.97 5.48 -8.41
C ASP A 212 7.00 4.86 -7.46
N ALA A 213 8.20 5.45 -7.45
CA ALA A 213 9.31 4.94 -6.66
C ALA A 213 9.18 5.25 -5.15
N ARG A 214 8.40 6.28 -4.79
CA ARG A 214 8.14 6.71 -3.41
C ARG A 214 6.86 7.56 -3.34
N PRO A 215 6.18 7.60 -2.18
CA PRO A 215 5.18 8.62 -1.93
C PRO A 215 5.82 10.02 -1.89
N VAL A 216 5.05 11.02 -2.30
CA VAL A 216 5.44 12.44 -2.28
C VAL A 216 4.60 13.16 -1.24
N SER A 217 5.25 13.75 -0.24
CA SER A 217 4.61 14.52 0.83
C SER A 217 4.97 16.00 0.70
N VAL A 218 3.98 16.88 0.78
CA VAL A 218 4.13 18.33 0.64
C VAL A 218 3.40 19.05 1.76
N ILE A 219 4.03 20.09 2.33
CA ILE A 219 3.39 20.99 3.29
C ILE A 219 2.48 21.95 2.52
N MET A 220 1.22 22.04 2.94
CA MET A 220 0.26 22.98 2.40
C MET A 220 0.36 24.31 3.15
N GLU A 221 0.64 25.38 2.42
CA GLU A 221 0.54 26.74 2.95
C GLU A 221 -0.93 27.06 3.27
N LYS A 222 -1.16 27.77 4.38
CA LYS A 222 -2.50 28.16 4.84
C LYS A 222 -3.02 29.37 4.07
#